data_AF-V8NV52-F1
#
_entry.id   AF-V8NV52-F1
#
_cell.length_a   1.000
_cell.length_b   1.000
_cell.length_c   1.000
_cell.angle_alpha   90.00
_cell.angle_beta   90.00
_cell.angle_gamma   90.00
#
_symmetry.space_group_name_H-M   'P 1'
#
loop_
_entity.id
_entity.type
_entity.pdbx_description
1 polymer ?
#
loop_
_entity_poly.entity_id
_entity_poly.type
_entity_poly.pdbx_seq_one_letter_code
_entity_poly.pdbx_strand_id
1 'polypeptide(L)'
;MVEQDGKPALELMTSMELKDEMVFLAGLKGLLPCAVRNLIRSNKLNISNTSGMAEGFVQANVIIMHKSFADDFEKFCQVNDGPLPLLYRSKPGEWKCPFLSNSSDIRSDCLQYKKYEHGISTETVTNLKEYSEQFKDMVTFYLGCSFTFEKALQKAGIPVRNVEQKCNVSMYKTAVPCCDTGCFHCNLIVTMRCIPKDKLKECVQITHPMKKSHGAPVHIGSSGIKDLSSPEYGNAVQAHPGDVPVFWACGVTGIEAVINCSMYLVELPELLLYYRKPVMLKIEDNVSGNDKDHPEVYCISQDPLHYSIASTATVKKIRCLENIIAIDPGNRGVKHLFSQDELLKACLSLSHAKSVLITTGFPTHFNYEPPEENDGPPGAIAMAALLKAMGKNVVIVTDQRALDLNRKIIKEAVEQ
;
A
#
# COMPACT_ATOMS: atom_id res chain seq x y z
N MET A 1 -55.81 -33.81 -11.07
CA MET A 1 -54.67 -33.88 -10.14
C MET A 1 -53.46 -33.35 -10.89
N VAL A 2 -53.17 -32.06 -10.68
CA VAL A 2 -51.91 -31.54 -10.08
C VAL A 2 -50.71 -31.76 -11.02
N GLU A 3 -50.37 -30.81 -11.89
CA GLU A 3 -49.50 -29.62 -11.67
C GLU A 3 -48.01 -29.98 -11.44
N GLN A 4 -47.17 -29.76 -12.46
CA GLN A 4 -45.76 -29.35 -12.36
C GLN A 4 -45.25 -28.94 -13.75
N ASP A 5 -44.92 -27.66 -13.94
CA ASP A 5 -43.59 -27.17 -14.36
C ASP A 5 -43.63 -25.71 -14.84
N GLY A 6 -43.39 -24.80 -13.89
CA GLY A 6 -43.26 -23.34 -14.10
C GLY A 6 -41.86 -22.82 -13.75
N LYS A 7 -40.80 -23.49 -14.20
CA LYS A 7 -39.39 -23.07 -14.00
C LYS A 7 -38.56 -22.87 -15.29
N PRO A 8 -38.98 -22.01 -16.25
CA PRO A 8 -37.99 -21.40 -17.16
C PRO A 8 -37.89 -19.87 -17.07
N ALA A 9 -38.91 -19.17 -16.57
CA ALA A 9 -38.98 -17.71 -16.69
C ALA A 9 -38.01 -16.94 -15.76
N LEU A 10 -37.75 -17.45 -14.55
CA LEU A 10 -36.95 -16.73 -13.55
C LEU A 10 -35.44 -16.71 -13.84
N GLU A 11 -34.89 -17.80 -14.41
CA GLU A 11 -33.49 -17.89 -14.84
C GLU A 11 -33.23 -17.10 -16.14
N LEU A 12 -34.21 -17.06 -17.04
CA LEU A 12 -34.13 -16.24 -18.25
C LEU A 12 -34.20 -14.73 -17.93
N MET A 13 -35.07 -14.31 -17.00
CA MET A 13 -35.16 -12.91 -16.55
C MET A 13 -33.88 -12.43 -15.86
N THR A 14 -33.28 -13.23 -14.97
CA THR A 14 -31.99 -12.88 -14.35
C THR A 14 -30.85 -12.82 -15.38
N SER A 15 -30.85 -13.69 -16.40
CA SER A 15 -29.86 -13.66 -17.47
C SER A 15 -30.00 -12.46 -18.43
N MET A 16 -31.22 -11.96 -18.63
CA MET A 16 -31.52 -10.77 -19.43
C MET A 16 -31.18 -9.48 -18.67
N GLU A 17 -31.54 -9.38 -17.39
CA GLU A 17 -31.16 -8.26 -16.52
C GLU A 17 -29.64 -8.12 -16.40
N LEU A 18 -28.91 -9.23 -16.26
CA LEU A 18 -27.45 -9.26 -16.24
C LEU A 18 -26.83 -8.86 -17.60
N LYS A 19 -27.45 -9.22 -18.73
CA LYS A 19 -27.01 -8.78 -20.07
C LYS A 19 -27.23 -7.29 -20.27
N ASP A 20 -28.36 -6.74 -19.82
CA ASP A 20 -28.67 -5.32 -19.92
C ASP A 20 -27.77 -4.48 -19.01
N GLU A 21 -27.47 -4.96 -17.80
CA GLU A 21 -26.49 -4.35 -16.90
C GLU A 21 -25.06 -4.39 -17.48
N MET A 22 -24.69 -5.47 -18.18
CA MET A 22 -23.40 -5.60 -18.88
C MET A 22 -23.28 -4.68 -20.11
N VAL A 23 -24.35 -4.53 -20.91
CA VAL A 23 -24.39 -3.59 -22.04
C VAL A 23 -24.35 -2.14 -21.53
N PHE A 24 -25.02 -1.86 -20.42
CA PHE A 24 -25.01 -0.57 -19.75
C PHE A 24 -23.62 -0.21 -19.22
N LEU A 25 -22.97 -1.10 -18.46
CA LEU A 25 -21.61 -0.90 -17.95
C LEU A 25 -20.56 -0.81 -19.07
N ALA A 26 -20.73 -1.54 -20.17
CA ALA A 26 -19.86 -1.43 -21.34
C ALA A 26 -19.97 -0.05 -22.01
N GLY A 27 -21.16 0.55 -22.03
CA GLY A 27 -21.36 1.93 -22.50
C GLY A 27 -20.76 2.98 -21.56
N LEU A 28 -20.77 2.74 -20.24
CA LEU A 28 -20.22 3.65 -19.24
C LEU A 28 -18.68 3.68 -19.20
N LYS A 29 -18.00 2.65 -19.72
CA LYS A 29 -16.53 2.59 -19.81
C LYS A 29 -15.94 3.74 -20.61
N GLY A 30 -16.47 4.01 -21.80
CA GLY A 30 -15.95 5.03 -22.71
C GLY A 30 -16.45 6.45 -22.42
N LEU A 31 -17.27 6.65 -21.38
CA LEU A 31 -17.80 7.97 -21.07
C LEU A 31 -16.74 8.90 -20.49
N LEU A 32 -16.80 10.17 -20.88
CA LEU A 32 -16.01 11.20 -20.20
C LEU A 32 -16.44 11.32 -18.73
N PRO A 33 -15.52 11.66 -17.81
CA PRO A 33 -15.81 11.88 -16.39
C PRO A 33 -17.02 12.79 -16.13
N CYS A 34 -17.20 13.83 -16.96
CA CYS A 34 -18.34 14.75 -16.84
C CYS A 34 -19.69 14.08 -17.11
N ALA A 35 -19.76 13.16 -18.08
CA ALA A 35 -20.98 12.43 -18.40
C ALA A 35 -21.35 11.47 -17.26
N VAL A 36 -20.36 10.74 -16.71
CA VAL A 36 -20.57 9.86 -15.55
C VAL A 36 -21.08 10.66 -14.34
N ARG A 37 -20.44 11.79 -14.00
CA ARG A 37 -20.90 12.65 -12.89
C ARG A 37 -22.30 13.21 -13.13
N ASN A 38 -22.66 13.56 -14.37
CA ASN A 38 -24.03 13.98 -14.69
C ASN A 38 -25.05 12.86 -14.50
N LEU A 39 -24.71 11.62 -14.87
CA LEU A 39 -25.56 10.47 -14.64
C LEU A 39 -25.77 10.21 -13.13
N ILE A 40 -24.70 10.31 -12.33
CA ILE A 40 -24.74 10.24 -10.86
C ILE A 40 -25.69 11.31 -10.30
N ARG A 41 -25.50 12.59 -10.68
CA ARG A 41 -26.36 13.71 -10.24
C ARG A 41 -27.83 13.51 -10.53
N SER A 42 -28.13 12.86 -11.66
CA SER A 42 -29.50 12.62 -12.09
C SER A 42 -30.16 11.41 -11.41
N ASN A 43 -29.45 10.69 -10.52
CA ASN A 43 -29.91 9.44 -9.90
C ASN A 43 -30.38 8.39 -10.92
N LYS A 44 -29.84 8.43 -12.15
CA LYS A 44 -30.22 7.52 -13.24
C LYS A 44 -29.36 6.25 -13.29
N LEU A 45 -28.45 6.08 -12.33
CA LEU A 45 -27.58 4.92 -12.23
C LEU A 45 -28.01 4.07 -11.04
N ASN A 46 -28.60 2.90 -11.30
CA ASN A 46 -28.85 1.91 -10.25
C ASN A 46 -27.61 1.02 -10.08
N ILE A 47 -26.48 1.63 -9.69
CA ILE A 47 -25.18 0.96 -9.58
C ILE A 47 -24.64 1.04 -8.16
N SER A 48 -23.95 -0.01 -7.74
CA SER A 48 -23.33 -0.05 -6.42
C SER A 48 -21.93 0.56 -6.39
N ASN A 49 -21.23 0.73 -7.52
CA ASN A 49 -19.89 1.31 -7.56
C ASN A 49 -19.55 1.94 -8.92
N THR A 50 -18.48 2.74 -8.95
CA THR A 50 -17.98 3.42 -10.16
C THR A 50 -16.81 2.69 -10.83
N SER A 51 -16.54 1.44 -10.41
CA SER A 51 -15.44 0.65 -10.98
C SER A 51 -15.67 0.40 -12.46
N GLY A 52 -14.63 0.61 -13.26
CA GLY A 52 -14.68 0.43 -14.71
C GLY A 52 -15.48 1.50 -15.48
N MET A 53 -15.84 2.64 -14.88
CA MET A 53 -16.41 3.78 -15.60
C MET A 53 -15.34 4.82 -15.94
N ALA A 54 -15.55 5.59 -17.02
CA ALA A 54 -14.63 6.62 -17.50
C ALA A 54 -13.16 6.16 -17.56
N GLU A 55 -12.92 5.15 -18.40
CA GLU A 55 -11.62 4.54 -18.59
C GLU A 55 -10.56 5.55 -19.08
N GLY A 56 -9.34 5.43 -18.54
CA GLY A 56 -8.22 6.35 -18.83
C GLY A 56 -8.15 7.59 -17.94
N PHE A 57 -9.07 7.73 -16.99
CA PHE A 57 -9.14 8.87 -16.08
C PHE A 57 -8.94 8.47 -14.61
N VAL A 58 -8.27 9.34 -13.85
CA VAL A 58 -8.04 9.12 -12.42
C VAL A 58 -9.35 9.12 -11.65
N GLN A 59 -9.46 8.17 -10.74
CA GLN A 59 -10.52 8.01 -9.76
C GLN A 59 -10.00 8.41 -8.37
N ALA A 60 -10.72 9.26 -7.63
CA ALA A 60 -10.26 9.77 -6.35
C ALA A 60 -11.20 9.51 -5.18
N ASN A 61 -10.67 9.00 -4.08
CA ASN A 61 -11.35 8.97 -2.78
C ASN A 61 -11.50 10.40 -2.25
N VAL A 62 -12.57 10.67 -1.50
CA VAL A 62 -12.83 12.03 -0.99
C VAL A 62 -13.04 12.03 0.52
N ILE A 63 -12.36 12.94 1.20
CA ILE A 63 -12.58 13.25 2.62
C ILE A 63 -12.96 14.72 2.74
N ILE A 64 -14.05 15.01 3.45
CA ILE A 64 -14.52 16.36 3.73
C ILE A 64 -14.51 16.53 5.24
N MET A 65 -13.83 17.57 5.70
CA MET A 65 -13.68 17.87 7.14
C MET A 65 -13.68 19.37 7.38
N HIS A 66 -13.96 19.77 8.61
CA HIS A 66 -13.92 21.18 8.98
C HIS A 66 -12.49 21.72 8.85
N LYS A 67 -12.38 23.02 8.55
CA LYS A 67 -11.11 23.72 8.33
C LYS A 67 -10.14 23.65 9.51
N SER A 68 -10.63 23.46 10.74
CA SER A 68 -9.80 23.31 11.96
C SER A 68 -8.83 22.13 11.86
N PHE A 69 -9.22 21.05 11.18
CA PHE A 69 -8.40 19.85 11.02
C PHE A 69 -7.60 19.82 9.72
N ALA A 70 -7.92 20.70 8.77
CA ALA A 70 -7.45 20.57 7.40
C ALA A 70 -5.92 20.69 7.24
N ASP A 71 -5.27 21.56 8.00
CA ASP A 71 -3.81 21.73 7.91
C ASP A 71 -3.05 20.51 8.45
N ASP A 72 -3.52 19.93 9.55
CA ASP A 72 -2.91 18.73 10.12
C ASP A 72 -3.20 17.49 9.27
N PHE A 73 -4.39 17.41 8.65
CA PHE A 73 -4.70 16.34 7.72
C PHE A 73 -3.87 16.42 6.43
N GLU A 74 -3.61 17.63 5.91
CA GLU A 74 -2.73 17.80 4.75
C GLU A 74 -1.31 17.32 5.07
N LYS A 75 -0.74 17.73 6.21
CA LYS A 75 0.57 17.25 6.66
C LYS A 75 0.57 15.73 6.87
N PHE A 76 -0.49 15.18 7.46
CA PHE A 76 -0.67 13.74 7.64
C PHE A 76 -0.64 13.00 6.29
N CYS A 77 -1.30 13.55 5.26
CA CYS A 77 -1.24 13.00 3.90
C CYS A 77 0.17 13.11 3.30
N GLN A 78 0.89 14.23 3.51
CA GLN A 78 2.24 14.43 2.98
C GLN A 78 3.27 13.45 3.56
N VAL A 79 3.20 13.18 4.87
CA VAL A 79 4.11 12.23 5.53
C VAL A 79 3.70 10.76 5.32
N ASN A 80 2.48 10.52 4.82
CA ASN A 80 1.94 9.20 4.48
C ASN A 80 1.46 9.16 3.00
N ASP A 81 2.29 9.64 2.07
CA ASP A 81 1.92 9.83 0.66
C ASP A 81 1.61 8.53 -0.11
N GLY A 82 2.16 7.39 0.34
CA GLY A 82 1.84 6.07 -0.18
C GLY A 82 0.34 5.70 -0.06
N PRO A 83 -0.22 5.61 1.16
CA PRO A 83 -1.65 5.39 1.33
C PRO A 83 -2.51 6.62 0.98
N LEU A 84 -2.00 7.84 1.15
CA LEU A 84 -2.77 9.09 1.01
C LEU A 84 -2.19 10.03 -0.06
N PRO A 85 -2.13 9.60 -1.34
CA PRO A 85 -1.61 10.44 -2.41
C PRO A 85 -2.55 11.62 -2.64
N LEU A 86 -2.23 12.78 -2.09
CA LEU A 86 -3.04 13.98 -2.16
C LEU A 86 -3.02 14.54 -3.59
N LEU A 87 -4.19 14.54 -4.25
CA LEU A 87 -4.37 15.08 -5.60
C LEU A 87 -4.78 16.55 -5.57
N TYR A 88 -5.64 16.92 -4.62
CA TYR A 88 -6.15 18.27 -4.46
C TYR A 88 -6.73 18.51 -3.06
N ARG A 89 -6.50 19.72 -2.54
CA ARG A 89 -7.12 20.28 -1.33
C ARG A 89 -7.91 21.53 -1.73
N SER A 90 -9.19 21.57 -1.41
CA SER A 90 -10.03 22.76 -1.67
C SER A 90 -9.76 23.89 -0.68
N LYS A 91 -10.18 25.11 -1.00
CA LYS A 91 -10.34 26.15 0.03
C LYS A 91 -11.55 25.80 0.94
N PRO A 92 -11.60 26.32 2.18
CA PRO A 92 -12.81 26.25 3.00
C PRO A 92 -14.03 26.79 2.23
N GLY A 93 -15.14 26.05 2.25
CA GLY A 93 -16.36 26.45 1.55
C GLY A 93 -16.36 26.17 0.04
N GLU A 94 -15.25 25.73 -0.54
CA GLU A 94 -15.15 25.48 -1.97
C GLU A 94 -15.67 24.07 -2.31
N TRP A 95 -16.86 23.99 -2.91
CA TRP A 95 -17.45 22.72 -3.38
C TRP A 95 -17.11 22.39 -4.83
N LYS A 96 -16.56 23.35 -5.58
CA LYS A 96 -16.07 23.11 -6.95
C LYS A 96 -14.63 22.64 -6.89
N CYS A 97 -14.22 21.86 -7.88
CA CYS A 97 -12.82 21.54 -8.10
C CYS A 97 -12.43 21.96 -9.52
N PRO A 98 -12.16 23.25 -9.78
CA PRO A 98 -11.88 23.75 -11.12
C PRO A 98 -10.65 23.08 -11.76
N PHE A 99 -9.67 22.67 -10.93
CA PHE A 99 -8.50 21.92 -11.39
C PHE A 99 -8.86 20.56 -12.01
N LEU A 100 -9.90 19.89 -11.50
CA LEU A 100 -10.29 18.55 -11.94
C LEU A 100 -11.45 18.58 -12.95
N SER A 101 -12.34 19.58 -12.86
CA SER A 101 -13.37 19.88 -13.85
C SER A 101 -14.14 21.16 -13.50
N ASN A 102 -14.30 22.08 -14.46
CA ASN A 102 -15.11 23.31 -14.31
C ASN A 102 -16.57 23.06 -13.92
N SER A 103 -17.12 21.90 -14.28
CA SER A 103 -18.48 21.51 -13.94
C SER A 103 -18.61 20.69 -12.66
N SER A 104 -17.53 20.46 -11.91
CA SER A 104 -17.58 19.61 -10.70
C SER A 104 -18.36 20.28 -9.56
N ASP A 105 -19.09 19.47 -8.81
CA ASP A 105 -19.77 19.85 -7.58
C ASP A 105 -19.73 18.65 -6.61
N ILE A 106 -18.79 18.70 -5.65
CA ILE A 106 -18.55 17.58 -4.73
C ILE A 106 -19.74 17.27 -3.82
N ARG A 107 -20.79 18.09 -3.84
CA ARG A 107 -22.01 17.81 -3.06
C ARG A 107 -22.92 16.81 -3.76
N SER A 108 -22.75 16.59 -5.07
CA SER A 108 -23.63 15.73 -5.87
C SER A 108 -22.92 14.81 -6.86
N ASP A 109 -21.58 14.85 -6.90
CA ASP A 109 -20.78 14.12 -7.89
C ASP A 109 -20.44 12.69 -7.47
N CYS A 110 -20.74 12.35 -6.24
CA CYS A 110 -20.52 11.05 -5.62
C CYS A 110 -21.83 10.28 -5.53
N LEU A 111 -21.77 8.95 -5.71
CA LEU A 111 -22.93 8.07 -5.52
C LEU A 111 -23.50 8.13 -4.09
N GLN A 112 -22.64 8.27 -3.07
CA GLN A 112 -23.05 8.16 -1.66
C GLN A 112 -21.95 8.60 -0.71
N TYR A 113 -22.20 9.55 0.19
CA TYR A 113 -21.31 9.95 1.28
C TYR A 113 -21.69 9.22 2.57
N LYS A 114 -20.69 8.93 3.40
CA LYS A 114 -20.85 8.43 4.76
C LYS A 114 -20.43 9.49 5.74
N LYS A 115 -21.33 9.80 6.66
CA LYS A 115 -21.11 10.75 7.74
C LYS A 115 -20.56 10.03 8.95
N TYR A 116 -19.50 10.58 9.53
CA TYR A 116 -18.87 10.12 10.76
C TYR A 116 -18.96 11.22 11.83
N GLU A 117 -19.39 10.82 13.03
CA GLU A 117 -19.39 11.66 14.24
C GLU A 117 -18.85 10.81 15.39
N HIS A 118 -17.89 11.35 16.15
CA HIS A 118 -17.23 10.65 17.27
C HIS A 118 -16.70 9.24 16.87
N GLY A 119 -16.21 9.10 15.63
CA GLY A 119 -15.64 7.86 15.11
C GLY A 119 -16.67 6.83 14.65
N ILE A 120 -17.97 7.13 14.72
CA ILE A 120 -19.05 6.22 14.33
C ILE A 120 -19.74 6.74 13.06
N SER A 121 -20.03 5.84 12.12
CA SER A 121 -20.82 6.18 10.93
C SER A 121 -22.27 6.43 11.35
N THR A 122 -22.73 7.67 11.37
CA THR A 122 -24.08 8.04 11.83
C THR A 122 -25.10 8.13 10.71
N GLU A 123 -24.66 8.48 9.51
CA GLU A 123 -25.56 8.71 8.38
C GLU A 123 -24.93 8.29 7.06
N THR A 124 -25.77 8.01 6.07
CA THR A 124 -25.35 7.74 4.69
C THR A 124 -26.27 8.49 3.75
N VAL A 125 -25.73 9.46 3.02
CA VAL A 125 -26.49 10.40 2.18
C VAL A 125 -25.99 10.36 0.74
N THR A 126 -26.83 10.70 -0.22
CA THR A 126 -26.44 10.74 -1.65
C THR A 126 -26.17 12.16 -2.16
N ASN A 127 -26.49 13.18 -1.35
CA ASN A 127 -26.38 14.58 -1.73
C ASN A 127 -26.04 15.44 -0.50
N LEU A 128 -25.08 16.36 -0.66
CA LEU A 128 -24.63 17.26 0.41
C LEU A 128 -25.18 18.69 0.27
N LYS A 129 -26.07 18.96 -0.71
CA LYS A 129 -26.62 20.31 -0.92
C LYS A 129 -27.41 20.83 0.28
N GLU A 130 -28.01 19.93 1.06
CA GLU A 130 -28.73 20.27 2.30
C GLU A 130 -27.79 20.76 3.41
N TYR A 131 -26.48 20.44 3.32
CA TYR A 131 -25.46 20.85 4.28
C TYR A 131 -24.73 22.14 3.86
N SER A 132 -25.34 22.97 2.99
CA SER A 132 -24.65 24.12 2.37
C SER A 132 -24.10 25.13 3.37
N GLU A 133 -24.76 25.32 4.52
CA GLU A 133 -24.26 26.22 5.57
C GLU A 133 -23.05 25.63 6.28
N GLN A 134 -23.10 24.35 6.68
CA GLN A 134 -21.96 23.64 7.27
C GLN A 134 -20.79 23.59 6.30
N PHE A 135 -21.06 23.46 5.00
CA PHE A 135 -20.04 23.36 3.97
C PHE A 135 -19.13 24.60 3.91
N LYS A 136 -19.57 25.78 4.35
CA LYS A 136 -18.78 27.04 4.33
C LYS A 136 -17.45 26.92 5.06
N ASP A 137 -17.40 26.11 6.11
CA ASP A 137 -16.21 25.88 6.91
C ASP A 137 -15.56 24.50 6.64
N MET A 138 -15.99 23.81 5.58
CA MET A 138 -15.47 22.50 5.21
C MET A 138 -14.41 22.59 4.12
N VAL A 139 -13.41 21.73 4.23
CA VAL A 139 -12.33 21.52 3.27
C VAL A 139 -12.46 20.12 2.68
N THR A 140 -12.33 20.01 1.37
CA THR A 140 -12.42 18.75 0.61
C THR A 140 -11.03 18.31 0.17
N PHE A 141 -10.66 17.07 0.49
CA PHE A 141 -9.44 16.40 0.06
C PHE A 141 -9.77 15.33 -0.97
N TYR A 142 -9.11 15.39 -2.12
CA TYR A 142 -9.16 14.35 -3.15
C TYR A 142 -7.87 13.54 -3.07
N LEU A 143 -8.01 12.26 -2.77
CA LEU A 143 -6.91 11.31 -2.65
C LEU A 143 -6.94 10.32 -3.80
N GLY A 144 -5.78 9.98 -4.32
CA GLY A 144 -5.66 8.98 -5.38
C GLY A 144 -6.16 7.59 -4.96
N CYS A 145 -6.48 6.76 -5.95
CA CYS A 145 -7.06 5.43 -5.75
C CYS A 145 -6.37 4.38 -6.63
N SER A 146 -6.47 3.11 -6.21
CA SER A 146 -5.82 1.94 -6.84
C SER A 146 -6.49 1.44 -8.13
N PHE A 147 -7.71 1.88 -8.45
CA PHE A 147 -8.45 1.32 -9.60
C PHE A 147 -7.71 1.45 -10.93
N THR A 148 -6.89 2.49 -11.10
CA THR A 148 -6.11 2.69 -12.32
C THR A 148 -5.11 1.56 -12.56
N PHE A 149 -4.41 1.05 -11.53
CA PHE A 149 -3.37 0.05 -11.78
C PHE A 149 -3.94 -1.35 -12.02
N GLU A 150 -5.13 -1.69 -11.53
CA GLU A 150 -5.77 -2.98 -11.86
C GLU A 150 -5.94 -3.16 -13.37
N LYS A 151 -6.28 -2.08 -14.08
CA LYS A 151 -6.39 -2.09 -15.54
C LYS A 151 -5.04 -2.27 -16.22
N ALA A 152 -4.01 -1.59 -15.72
CA ALA A 152 -2.66 -1.74 -16.22
C ALA A 152 -2.16 -3.19 -16.08
N LEU A 153 -2.46 -3.83 -14.94
CA LEU A 153 -2.19 -5.25 -14.71
C LEU A 153 -2.95 -6.15 -15.70
N GLN A 154 -4.26 -5.95 -15.86
CA GLN A 154 -5.07 -6.72 -16.81
C GLN A 154 -4.57 -6.58 -18.26
N LYS A 155 -4.18 -5.37 -18.69
CA LYS A 155 -3.64 -5.11 -20.02
C LYS A 155 -2.31 -5.84 -20.28
N ALA A 156 -1.52 -6.06 -19.24
CA ALA A 156 -0.29 -6.86 -19.27
C ALA A 156 -0.55 -8.38 -19.13
N GLY A 157 -1.81 -8.81 -19.10
CA GLY A 157 -2.17 -10.22 -18.90
C GLY A 157 -1.91 -10.73 -17.49
N ILE A 158 -1.79 -9.83 -16.50
CA ILE A 158 -1.72 -10.20 -15.09
C ILE A 158 -3.15 -10.31 -14.55
N PRO A 159 -3.56 -11.48 -14.03
CA PRO A 159 -4.92 -11.66 -13.55
C PRO A 159 -5.19 -10.81 -12.31
N VAL A 160 -6.42 -10.31 -12.21
CA VAL A 160 -6.91 -9.55 -11.06
C VAL A 160 -8.06 -10.33 -10.46
N ARG A 161 -7.75 -11.21 -9.50
CA ARG A 161 -8.67 -12.24 -8.99
C ARG A 161 -10.00 -11.70 -8.46
N ASN A 162 -9.98 -10.55 -7.78
CA ASN A 162 -11.21 -9.92 -7.29
C ASN A 162 -12.14 -9.49 -8.44
N VAL A 163 -11.58 -9.04 -9.58
CA VAL A 163 -12.36 -8.69 -10.77
C VAL A 163 -12.90 -9.95 -11.45
N GLU A 164 -12.11 -11.01 -11.57
CA GLU A 164 -12.54 -12.32 -12.09
C GLU A 164 -13.70 -12.90 -11.26
N GLN A 165 -13.61 -12.77 -9.93
CA GLN A 165 -14.59 -13.26 -8.96
C GLN A 165 -15.74 -12.26 -8.70
N LYS A 166 -15.77 -11.12 -9.38
CA LYS A 166 -16.80 -10.07 -9.25
C LYS A 166 -17.03 -9.60 -7.82
N CYS A 167 -15.96 -9.48 -7.04
CA CYS A 167 -16.00 -9.04 -5.66
C CYS A 167 -15.10 -7.82 -5.41
N ASN A 168 -15.33 -7.12 -4.30
CA ASN A 168 -14.45 -6.02 -3.92
C ASN A 168 -13.10 -6.57 -3.44
N VAL A 169 -12.03 -5.84 -3.73
CA VAL A 169 -10.68 -6.17 -3.27
C VAL A 169 -10.64 -6.32 -1.74
N SER A 170 -9.92 -7.33 -1.25
CA SER A 170 -9.70 -7.55 0.18
C SER A 170 -8.83 -6.42 0.74
N MET A 171 -9.25 -5.84 1.85
CA MET A 171 -8.51 -4.77 2.54
C MET A 171 -8.27 -5.17 3.98
N TYR A 172 -7.04 -4.98 4.44
CA TYR A 172 -6.61 -5.41 5.77
C TYR A 172 -6.03 -4.28 6.61
N LYS A 173 -6.36 -4.29 7.90
CA LYS A 173 -5.69 -3.45 8.88
C LYS A 173 -4.38 -4.10 9.31
N THR A 174 -3.27 -3.38 9.13
CA THR A 174 -1.94 -3.90 9.49
C THR A 174 -1.55 -3.53 10.91
N ALA A 175 -0.41 -4.04 11.37
CA ALA A 175 0.26 -3.60 12.60
C ALA A 175 1.28 -2.47 12.33
N VAL A 176 1.38 -1.98 11.09
CA VAL A 176 2.33 -0.93 10.69
C VAL A 176 1.66 0.43 10.97
N PRO A 177 2.16 1.24 11.91
CA PRO A 177 1.60 2.56 12.16
C PRO A 177 1.93 3.52 11.01
N CYS A 178 1.02 4.44 10.74
CA CYS A 178 1.30 5.64 9.95
C CYS A 178 2.19 6.61 10.76
N CYS A 179 2.80 7.57 10.06
CA CYS A 179 3.44 8.70 10.71
C CYS A 179 2.36 9.66 11.23
N ASP A 180 2.31 9.84 12.55
CA ASP A 180 1.29 10.66 13.21
C ASP A 180 1.45 12.16 12.91
N THR A 181 0.34 12.89 12.88
CA THR A 181 0.35 14.37 12.78
C THR A 181 -0.89 14.97 13.41
N GLY A 182 -0.70 15.89 14.37
CA GLY A 182 -1.80 16.50 15.11
C GLY A 182 -2.65 15.42 15.81
N CYS A 183 -3.97 15.43 15.57
CA CYS A 183 -4.87 14.39 16.07
C CYS A 183 -4.88 13.11 15.22
N PHE A 184 -4.29 13.11 14.02
CA PHE A 184 -4.39 12.00 13.08
C PHE A 184 -3.32 10.94 13.36
N HIS A 185 -3.80 9.73 13.65
CA HIS A 185 -2.98 8.55 13.92
C HIS A 185 -3.79 7.31 13.55
N CYS A 186 -3.16 6.33 12.90
CA CYS A 186 -3.78 5.05 12.59
C CYS A 186 -2.73 4.03 12.15
N ASN A 187 -3.16 2.78 12.00
CA ASN A 187 -2.36 1.80 11.28
C ASN A 187 -2.69 1.84 9.79
N LEU A 188 -1.67 1.56 8.97
CA LEU A 188 -1.79 1.42 7.53
C LEU A 188 -2.84 0.37 7.18
N ILE A 189 -3.77 0.74 6.29
CA ILE A 189 -4.66 -0.20 5.62
C ILE A 189 -4.04 -0.57 4.27
N VAL A 190 -4.06 -1.86 3.95
CA VAL A 190 -3.55 -2.38 2.68
C VAL A 190 -4.64 -3.08 1.88
N THR A 191 -4.57 -3.01 0.55
CA THR A 191 -5.31 -3.91 -0.34
C THR A 191 -4.44 -5.12 -0.68
N MET A 192 -5.03 -6.30 -0.81
CA MET A 192 -4.33 -7.52 -1.21
C MET A 192 -4.83 -8.03 -2.56
N ARG A 193 -3.92 -8.43 -3.43
CA ARG A 193 -4.21 -9.17 -4.67
C ARG A 193 -3.35 -10.42 -4.75
N CYS A 194 -3.95 -11.51 -5.21
CA CYS A 194 -3.25 -12.77 -5.48
C CYS A 194 -2.64 -12.70 -6.88
N ILE A 195 -1.31 -12.68 -6.98
CA ILE A 195 -0.58 -12.50 -8.24
C ILE A 195 0.23 -13.77 -8.54
N PRO A 196 0.17 -14.35 -9.75
CA PRO A 196 1.01 -15.48 -10.12
C PRO A 196 2.50 -15.21 -9.86
N LYS A 197 3.21 -16.17 -9.27
CA LYS A 197 4.63 -16.02 -8.88
C LYS A 197 5.52 -15.52 -10.02
N ASP A 198 5.31 -16.01 -11.24
CA ASP A 198 6.05 -15.65 -12.45
C ASP A 198 5.73 -14.23 -12.97
N LYS A 199 4.63 -13.63 -12.50
CA LYS A 199 4.18 -12.28 -12.85
C LYS A 199 4.55 -11.20 -11.83
N LEU A 200 5.18 -11.56 -10.71
CA LEU A 200 5.51 -10.60 -9.64
C LEU A 200 6.38 -9.44 -10.11
N LYS A 201 7.43 -9.71 -10.90
CA LYS A 201 8.34 -8.69 -11.42
C LYS A 201 7.59 -7.69 -12.33
N GLU A 202 6.82 -8.21 -13.27
CA GLU A 202 6.04 -7.40 -14.20
C GLU A 202 4.99 -6.56 -13.46
N CYS A 203 4.32 -7.16 -12.46
CA CYS A 203 3.38 -6.46 -11.59
C CYS A 203 4.01 -5.25 -10.91
N VAL A 204 5.17 -5.43 -10.27
CA VAL A 204 5.90 -4.34 -9.60
C VAL A 204 6.33 -3.26 -10.60
N GLN A 205 6.84 -3.64 -11.77
CA GLN A 205 7.28 -2.70 -12.80
C GLN A 205 6.14 -1.84 -13.34
N ILE A 206 4.94 -2.41 -13.44
CA ILE A 206 3.73 -1.69 -13.87
C ILE A 206 3.25 -0.71 -12.79
N THR A 207 3.18 -1.14 -11.52
CA THR A 207 2.56 -0.29 -10.47
C THR A 207 3.52 0.73 -9.87
N HIS A 208 4.83 0.44 -9.77
CA HIS A 208 5.86 1.34 -9.21
C HIS A 208 5.78 2.80 -9.71
N PRO A 209 5.71 3.09 -11.03
CA PRO A 209 5.66 4.46 -11.52
C PRO A 209 4.35 5.19 -11.18
N MET A 210 3.29 4.47 -10.78
CA MET A 210 1.95 5.01 -10.54
C MET A 210 1.81 5.58 -9.12
N LYS A 211 2.68 6.51 -8.72
CA LYS A 211 2.74 7.08 -7.35
C LYS A 211 1.41 7.69 -6.88
N LYS A 212 0.65 8.27 -7.80
CA LYS A 212 -0.69 8.83 -7.52
C LYS A 212 -1.79 7.78 -7.31
N SER A 213 -1.48 6.50 -7.54
CA SER A 213 -2.36 5.34 -7.35
C SER A 213 -1.73 4.30 -6.42
N HIS A 214 -1.05 4.78 -5.36
CA HIS A 214 -0.33 3.99 -4.34
C HIS A 214 1.03 3.39 -4.75
N GLY A 215 1.36 3.36 -6.05
CA GLY A 215 2.71 3.00 -6.51
C GLY A 215 3.10 1.53 -6.34
N ALA A 216 4.32 1.30 -5.85
CA ALA A 216 4.86 -0.05 -5.65
C ALA A 216 4.13 -0.80 -4.51
N PRO A 217 4.11 -2.15 -4.53
CA PRO A 217 3.63 -2.92 -3.39
C PRO A 217 4.42 -2.60 -2.12
N VAL A 218 3.73 -2.59 -0.98
CA VAL A 218 4.34 -2.42 0.34
C VAL A 218 4.80 -3.74 0.95
N HIS A 219 4.26 -4.88 0.47
CA HIS A 219 4.65 -6.21 0.93
C HIS A 219 4.35 -7.28 -0.12
N ILE A 220 5.18 -8.33 -0.21
CA ILE A 220 5.01 -9.45 -1.15
C ILE A 220 5.29 -10.78 -0.42
N GLY A 221 4.30 -11.67 -0.38
CA GLY A 221 4.36 -12.98 0.28
C GLY A 221 3.63 -13.00 1.61
N SER A 222 3.97 -13.97 2.45
CA SER A 222 3.41 -14.16 3.79
C SER A 222 3.52 -12.88 4.60
N SER A 223 2.39 -12.43 5.15
CA SER A 223 2.29 -11.22 5.96
C SER A 223 2.08 -11.55 7.44
N GLY A 224 2.11 -10.54 8.31
CA GLY A 224 1.67 -10.68 9.70
C GLY A 224 0.15 -10.75 9.90
N ILE A 225 -0.64 -10.69 8.82
CA ILE A 225 -2.10 -10.82 8.88
C ILE A 225 -2.44 -12.30 9.08
N LYS A 226 -3.11 -12.61 10.20
CA LYS A 226 -3.35 -14.00 10.64
C LYS A 226 -4.31 -14.77 9.73
N ASP A 227 -5.33 -14.11 9.20
CA ASP A 227 -6.39 -14.75 8.41
C ASP A 227 -6.76 -13.91 7.20
N LEU A 228 -6.31 -14.35 6.01
CA LEU A 228 -6.65 -13.72 4.74
C LEU A 228 -8.05 -14.08 4.23
N SER A 229 -8.81 -14.92 4.94
CA SER A 229 -10.22 -15.20 4.62
C SER A 229 -11.20 -14.23 5.27
N SER A 230 -10.74 -13.38 6.20
CA SER A 230 -11.55 -12.43 6.96
C SER A 230 -11.02 -11.00 6.87
N PRO A 231 -11.11 -10.34 5.69
CA PRO A 231 -10.70 -8.95 5.55
C PRO A 231 -11.57 -7.98 6.34
N GLU A 232 -10.97 -6.94 6.94
CA GLU A 232 -11.72 -5.88 7.62
C GLU A 232 -12.65 -5.11 6.66
N TYR A 233 -12.26 -4.96 5.39
CA TYR A 233 -13.12 -4.38 4.37
C TYR A 233 -13.05 -5.14 3.04
N GLY A 234 -14.14 -5.08 2.29
CA GLY A 234 -14.23 -5.70 0.97
C GLY A 234 -14.68 -7.15 1.10
N ASN A 235 -14.19 -8.02 0.22
CA ASN A 235 -14.54 -9.43 0.20
C ASN A 235 -13.27 -10.28 0.24
N ALA A 236 -13.37 -11.49 0.79
CA ALA A 236 -12.31 -12.48 0.67
C ALA A 236 -12.19 -12.90 -0.81
N VAL A 237 -10.94 -13.03 -1.27
CA VAL A 237 -10.63 -13.41 -2.65
C VAL A 237 -9.90 -14.74 -2.63
N GLN A 238 -10.39 -15.69 -3.44
CA GLN A 238 -9.75 -17.00 -3.53
C GLN A 238 -8.50 -16.93 -4.41
N ALA A 239 -7.37 -17.41 -3.89
CA ALA A 239 -6.13 -17.54 -4.63
C ALA A 239 -6.14 -18.80 -5.51
N HIS A 240 -5.47 -18.75 -6.66
CA HIS A 240 -5.16 -19.96 -7.43
C HIS A 240 -3.85 -20.59 -6.96
N PRO A 241 -3.63 -21.90 -7.20
CA PRO A 241 -2.34 -22.53 -6.92
C PRO A 241 -1.18 -21.77 -7.57
N GLY A 242 -0.16 -21.41 -6.79
CA GLY A 242 1.00 -20.64 -7.25
C GLY A 242 0.84 -19.12 -7.23
N ASP A 243 -0.34 -18.60 -6.91
CA ASP A 243 -0.50 -17.17 -6.63
C ASP A 243 0.21 -16.82 -5.30
N VAL A 244 0.80 -15.63 -5.27
CA VAL A 244 1.45 -15.02 -4.12
C VAL A 244 0.61 -13.81 -3.68
N PRO A 245 0.32 -13.65 -2.38
CA PRO A 245 -0.37 -12.46 -1.90
C PRO A 245 0.55 -11.24 -1.99
N VAL A 246 0.06 -10.17 -2.61
CA VAL A 246 0.77 -8.90 -2.80
C VAL A 246 -0.08 -7.77 -2.22
N PHE A 247 0.55 -6.90 -1.44
CA PHE A 247 -0.13 -5.86 -0.68
C PHE A 247 0.27 -4.46 -1.15
N TRP A 248 -0.71 -3.59 -1.33
CA TRP A 248 -0.51 -2.16 -1.64
C TRP A 248 -1.15 -1.30 -0.56
N ALA A 249 -0.56 -0.15 -0.30
CA ALA A 249 -1.19 0.87 0.53
C ALA A 249 -2.59 1.23 0.00
N CYS A 250 -3.50 1.60 0.89
CA CYS A 250 -4.89 1.87 0.54
C CYS A 250 -5.37 3.22 1.10
N GLY A 251 -6.12 3.97 0.30
CA GLY A 251 -6.76 5.23 0.71
C GLY A 251 -7.78 5.07 1.85
N VAL A 252 -8.23 3.85 2.17
CA VAL A 252 -9.05 3.55 3.36
C VAL A 252 -8.31 3.90 4.66
N THR A 253 -6.97 3.97 4.64
CA THR A 253 -6.15 4.51 5.74
C THR A 253 -6.60 5.90 6.17
N GLY A 254 -7.08 6.74 5.24
CA GLY A 254 -7.57 8.07 5.57
C GLY A 254 -8.87 8.04 6.39
N ILE A 255 -9.72 7.02 6.18
CA ILE A 255 -10.92 6.81 7.01
C ILE A 255 -10.49 6.45 8.43
N GLU A 256 -9.55 5.51 8.55
CA GLU A 256 -9.09 5.03 9.86
C GLU A 256 -8.48 6.19 10.67
N ALA A 257 -7.69 7.06 10.02
CA ALA A 257 -7.16 8.26 10.65
C ALA A 257 -8.26 9.21 11.14
N VAL A 258 -9.30 9.41 10.32
CA VAL A 258 -10.46 10.26 10.65
C VAL A 258 -11.27 9.67 11.81
N ILE A 259 -11.56 8.36 11.77
CA ILE A 259 -12.26 7.64 12.84
C ILE A 259 -11.50 7.77 14.15
N ASN A 260 -10.20 7.52 14.15
CA ASN A 260 -9.38 7.59 15.35
C ASN A 260 -9.31 9.02 15.89
N CYS A 261 -9.01 10.04 15.06
CA CYS A 261 -9.00 11.44 15.51
C CYS A 261 -10.35 11.84 16.16
N SER A 262 -11.47 11.45 15.56
CA SER A 262 -12.81 11.76 16.07
C SER A 262 -13.12 11.16 17.44
N MET A 263 -12.50 10.04 17.81
CA MET A 263 -12.71 9.42 19.13
C MET A 263 -12.07 10.22 20.28
N TYR A 264 -11.05 11.04 20.00
CA TYR A 264 -10.33 11.81 21.01
C TYR A 264 -10.88 13.23 21.23
N LEU A 265 -11.83 13.67 20.39
CA LEU A 265 -12.37 15.02 20.43
C LEU A 265 -13.79 14.99 21.00
N VAL A 266 -13.94 15.40 22.26
CA VAL A 266 -15.20 15.36 23.02
C VAL A 266 -16.01 16.67 22.88
N GLU A 267 -15.42 17.75 22.36
CA GLU A 267 -15.98 19.11 22.48
C GLU A 267 -16.26 19.87 21.17
N LEU A 268 -16.11 19.24 19.99
CA LEU A 268 -16.36 19.92 18.71
C LEU A 268 -17.47 19.23 17.89
N PRO A 269 -18.50 19.97 17.42
CA PRO A 269 -19.57 19.40 16.62
C PRO A 269 -19.10 19.26 15.17
N GLU A 270 -18.26 18.27 14.86
CA GLU A 270 -17.61 18.23 13.54
C GLU A 270 -18.03 17.03 12.69
N LEU A 271 -18.85 17.36 11.70
CA LEU A 271 -19.32 16.53 10.60
C LEU A 271 -18.14 16.11 9.71
N LEU A 272 -17.71 14.86 9.82
CA LEU A 272 -16.72 14.28 8.90
C LEU A 272 -17.45 13.49 7.83
N LEU A 273 -17.45 14.01 6.61
CA LEU A 273 -18.11 13.37 5.47
C LEU A 273 -17.06 12.68 4.61
N TYR A 274 -17.09 11.36 4.62
CA TYR A 274 -16.21 10.53 3.83
C TYR A 274 -16.95 9.93 2.64
N TYR A 275 -16.34 9.98 1.47
CA TYR A 275 -16.81 9.24 0.30
C TYR A 275 -15.90 8.03 0.02
N ARG A 276 -16.49 6.84 0.12
CA ARG A 276 -15.80 5.55 -0.06
C ARG A 276 -15.49 5.18 -1.51
N LYS A 277 -16.22 5.76 -2.46
CA LYS A 277 -16.11 5.40 -3.86
C LYS A 277 -15.46 6.57 -4.59
N PRO A 278 -14.83 6.36 -5.74
CA PRO A 278 -14.07 7.43 -6.34
C PRO A 278 -14.92 8.41 -7.15
N VAL A 279 -14.60 9.69 -7.05
CA VAL A 279 -15.02 10.71 -8.03
C VAL A 279 -14.11 10.63 -9.24
N MET A 280 -14.71 10.61 -10.43
CA MET A 280 -13.97 10.63 -11.70
C MET A 280 -13.36 12.00 -11.92
N LEU A 281 -12.05 12.06 -12.15
CA LEU A 281 -11.27 13.28 -12.38
C LEU A 281 -10.82 13.37 -13.83
N LYS A 282 -10.59 14.57 -14.38
CA LYS A 282 -10.09 14.73 -15.76
C LYS A 282 -8.56 14.58 -15.89
N ILE A 283 -7.87 14.07 -14.86
CA ILE A 283 -6.42 13.89 -14.92
C ILE A 283 -6.15 12.68 -15.81
N GLU A 284 -5.44 12.91 -16.92
CA GLU A 284 -4.87 11.83 -17.73
C GLU A 284 -3.69 11.22 -16.96
N ASP A 285 -3.70 9.90 -16.83
CA ASP A 285 -2.59 9.15 -16.26
C ASP A 285 -1.42 9.14 -17.24
N ASN A 286 -0.67 10.24 -17.29
CA ASN A 286 0.61 10.26 -17.95
C ASN A 286 1.57 9.35 -17.18
N VAL A 287 1.77 8.14 -17.69
CA VAL A 287 2.91 7.27 -17.36
C VAL A 287 4.19 7.91 -17.94
N SER A 288 4.47 9.15 -17.55
CA SER A 288 5.68 9.87 -17.94
C SER A 288 6.67 9.84 -16.77
N GLY A 289 7.11 8.63 -16.43
CA GLY A 289 8.26 8.43 -15.58
C GLY A 289 9.40 7.95 -16.46
N ASN A 290 10.31 8.85 -16.83
CA ASN A 290 11.61 8.50 -17.40
C ASN A 290 12.51 7.94 -16.27
N ASP A 291 11.95 7.03 -15.46
CA ASP A 291 12.61 6.43 -14.31
C ASP A 291 13.52 5.35 -14.90
N LYS A 292 14.78 5.73 -15.16
CA LYS A 292 15.78 4.87 -15.82
C LYS A 292 16.10 3.60 -15.04
N ASP A 293 15.56 3.42 -13.85
CA ASP A 293 15.87 2.33 -12.95
C ASP A 293 14.67 1.40 -12.76
N HIS A 294 14.70 0.26 -13.45
CA HIS A 294 13.65 -0.74 -13.38
C HIS A 294 13.72 -1.49 -12.04
N PRO A 295 12.60 -1.64 -11.31
CA PRO A 295 12.56 -2.48 -10.13
C PRO A 295 12.66 -3.96 -10.51
N GLU A 296 13.38 -4.70 -9.67
CA GLU A 296 13.60 -6.13 -9.70
C GLU A 296 13.03 -6.76 -8.43
N VAL A 297 12.55 -8.00 -8.51
CA VAL A 297 11.89 -8.70 -7.40
C VAL A 297 12.68 -9.95 -7.06
N TYR A 298 13.05 -10.11 -5.79
CA TYR A 298 13.86 -11.23 -5.29
C TYR A 298 13.16 -11.94 -4.16
N CYS A 299 13.11 -13.28 -4.25
CA CYS A 299 12.68 -14.10 -3.12
C CYS A 299 13.79 -14.12 -2.06
N ILE A 300 13.50 -13.61 -0.88
CA ILE A 300 14.44 -13.51 0.24
C ILE A 300 14.20 -14.57 1.32
N SER A 301 13.01 -15.17 1.34
CA SER A 301 12.66 -16.31 2.19
C SER A 301 11.61 -17.19 1.50
N GLN A 302 11.70 -18.51 1.67
CA GLN A 302 10.67 -19.46 1.19
C GLN A 302 9.69 -19.84 2.29
N ASP A 303 10.11 -19.80 3.57
CA ASP A 303 9.29 -20.15 4.72
C ASP A 303 9.63 -19.25 5.92
N PRO A 304 8.78 -18.26 6.25
CA PRO A 304 7.61 -17.84 5.49
C PRO A 304 8.02 -17.22 4.14
N LEU A 305 7.20 -17.39 3.11
CA LEU A 305 7.46 -16.86 1.77
C LEU A 305 7.54 -15.33 1.81
N HIS A 306 8.64 -14.74 1.35
CA HIS A 306 8.83 -13.30 1.36
C HIS A 306 9.70 -12.85 0.19
N TYR A 307 9.26 -11.82 -0.52
CA TYR A 307 10.03 -11.17 -1.57
C TYR A 307 10.34 -9.73 -1.21
N SER A 308 11.47 -9.24 -1.72
CA SER A 308 11.88 -7.85 -1.63
C SER A 308 12.07 -7.26 -3.02
N ILE A 309 12.03 -5.93 -3.09
CA ILE A 309 12.15 -5.16 -4.33
C ILE A 309 13.42 -4.31 -4.25
N ALA A 310 14.19 -4.28 -5.33
CA ALA A 310 15.34 -3.39 -5.45
C ALA A 310 15.47 -2.85 -6.86
N SER A 311 16.04 -1.65 -6.99
CA SER A 311 16.31 -1.09 -8.30
C SER A 311 17.45 -1.85 -9.00
N THR A 312 17.42 -1.90 -10.33
CA THR A 312 18.47 -2.54 -11.13
C THR A 312 19.85 -1.95 -10.82
N ALA A 313 19.96 -0.64 -10.61
CA ALA A 313 21.22 0.00 -10.24
C ALA A 313 21.72 -0.44 -8.85
N THR A 314 20.80 -0.59 -7.88
CA THR A 314 21.13 -1.08 -6.54
C THR A 314 21.65 -2.51 -6.59
N VAL A 315 20.95 -3.39 -7.32
CA VAL A 315 21.37 -4.78 -7.55
C VAL A 315 22.78 -4.84 -8.16
N LYS A 316 23.04 -4.03 -9.20
CA LYS A 316 24.37 -3.98 -9.84
C LYS A 316 25.47 -3.55 -8.87
N LYS A 317 25.21 -2.56 -8.01
CA LYS A 317 26.17 -2.12 -6.98
C LYS A 317 26.46 -3.23 -5.98
N ILE A 318 25.44 -3.94 -5.50
CA ILE A 318 25.61 -5.04 -4.54
C ILE A 318 26.39 -6.19 -5.18
N ARG A 319 26.06 -6.59 -6.41
CA ARG A 319 26.84 -7.63 -7.13
C ARG A 319 28.30 -7.23 -7.37
N CYS A 320 28.56 -5.94 -7.60
CA CYS A 320 29.94 -5.45 -7.69
C CYS A 320 30.69 -5.66 -6.36
N LEU A 321 30.07 -5.32 -5.23
CA LEU A 321 30.63 -5.59 -3.90
C LEU A 321 30.83 -7.09 -3.66
N GLU A 322 29.85 -7.91 -4.03
CA GLU A 322 29.91 -9.38 -3.91
C GLU A 322 31.13 -9.94 -4.67
N ASN A 323 31.39 -9.45 -5.88
CA ASN A 323 32.57 -9.82 -6.67
C ASN A 323 33.89 -9.38 -6.02
N ILE A 324 33.93 -8.20 -5.40
CA ILE A 324 35.12 -7.71 -4.68
C ILE A 324 35.40 -8.57 -3.45
N ILE A 325 34.36 -8.90 -2.67
CA ILE A 325 34.46 -9.76 -1.49
C ILE A 325 34.92 -11.18 -1.86
N ALA A 326 34.53 -11.66 -3.04
CA ALA A 326 34.96 -12.95 -3.56
C ALA A 326 36.45 -12.98 -4.00
N ILE A 327 37.14 -11.84 -4.05
CA ILE A 327 38.58 -11.80 -4.31
C ILE A 327 39.28 -12.39 -3.09
N ASP A 328 40.02 -13.47 -3.30
CA ASP A 328 40.71 -14.21 -2.26
C ASP A 328 42.24 -14.05 -2.41
N PRO A 329 42.81 -12.87 -2.11
CA PRO A 329 44.22 -12.59 -2.34
C PRO A 329 45.14 -13.51 -1.52
N GLY A 330 44.64 -13.99 -0.36
CA GLY A 330 45.35 -14.92 0.50
C GLY A 330 45.18 -16.40 0.12
N ASN A 331 44.43 -16.70 -0.95
CA ASN A 331 44.13 -18.07 -1.39
C ASN A 331 43.60 -18.97 -0.24
N ARG A 332 42.71 -18.41 0.59
CA ARG A 332 42.09 -19.07 1.75
C ARG A 332 41.00 -20.07 1.38
N GLY A 333 40.65 -20.19 0.10
CA GLY A 333 39.59 -21.06 -0.40
C GLY A 333 38.20 -20.44 -0.37
N VAL A 334 38.09 -19.11 -0.25
CA VAL A 334 36.80 -18.38 -0.10
C VAL A 334 35.90 -18.59 -1.31
N LYS A 335 36.48 -18.89 -2.47
CA LYS A 335 35.76 -19.13 -3.72
C LYS A 335 34.68 -20.23 -3.61
N HIS A 336 34.88 -21.22 -2.73
CA HIS A 336 33.90 -22.29 -2.49
C HIS A 336 32.73 -21.86 -1.62
N LEU A 337 32.87 -20.77 -0.87
CA LEU A 337 31.83 -20.17 -0.03
C LEU A 337 30.97 -19.18 -0.83
N PHE A 338 31.37 -18.82 -2.04
CA PHE A 338 30.64 -17.88 -2.87
C PHE A 338 29.36 -18.51 -3.44
N SER A 339 28.25 -17.86 -3.18
CA SER A 339 26.93 -18.18 -3.71
C SER A 339 26.32 -16.89 -4.28
N GLN A 340 26.03 -16.91 -5.59
CA GLN A 340 25.57 -15.71 -6.29
C GLN A 340 24.29 -15.14 -5.65
N ASP A 341 24.27 -13.82 -5.43
CA ASP A 341 23.15 -13.07 -4.86
C ASP A 341 22.82 -13.39 -3.38
N GLU A 342 23.67 -14.12 -2.64
CA GLU A 342 23.46 -14.27 -1.19
C GLU A 342 23.67 -12.96 -0.44
N LEU A 343 24.66 -12.16 -0.84
CA LEU A 343 24.84 -10.82 -0.26
C LEU A 343 23.63 -9.95 -0.57
N LEU A 344 23.12 -10.03 -1.80
CA LEU A 344 21.91 -9.31 -2.20
C LEU A 344 20.72 -9.70 -1.33
N LYS A 345 20.43 -11.00 -1.20
CA LYS A 345 19.32 -11.48 -0.38
C LYS A 345 19.49 -11.09 1.08
N ALA A 346 20.71 -11.13 1.63
CA ALA A 346 20.99 -10.69 2.99
C ALA A 346 20.71 -9.19 3.17
N CYS A 347 21.20 -8.34 2.26
CA CYS A 347 20.92 -6.89 2.28
C CYS A 347 19.41 -6.60 2.20
N LEU A 348 18.69 -7.31 1.33
CA LEU A 348 17.25 -7.16 1.17
C LEU A 348 16.46 -7.68 2.37
N SER A 349 16.88 -8.77 3.02
CA SER A 349 16.27 -9.23 4.27
C SER A 349 16.50 -8.21 5.39
N LEU A 350 17.72 -7.67 5.50
CA LEU A 350 18.06 -6.67 6.50
C LEU A 350 17.29 -5.36 6.29
N SER A 351 16.95 -4.96 5.06
CA SER A 351 16.18 -3.74 4.83
C SER A 351 14.80 -3.78 5.48
N HIS A 352 14.15 -4.95 5.49
CA HIS A 352 12.84 -5.18 6.12
C HIS A 352 12.89 -5.36 7.64
N ALA A 353 14.06 -5.65 8.21
CA ALA A 353 14.20 -5.93 9.63
C ALA A 353 14.08 -4.65 10.49
N LYS A 354 13.16 -4.63 11.45
CA LYS A 354 13.11 -3.62 12.52
C LYS A 354 14.10 -3.93 13.65
N SER A 355 14.32 -5.21 13.91
CA SER A 355 15.23 -5.70 14.93
C SER A 355 16.17 -6.74 14.34
N VAL A 356 17.44 -6.71 14.75
CA VAL A 356 18.49 -7.61 14.29
C VAL A 356 19.21 -8.20 15.49
N LEU A 357 19.30 -9.53 15.53
CA LEU A 357 20.13 -10.27 16.47
C LEU A 357 21.43 -10.64 15.76
N ILE A 358 22.56 -10.19 16.30
CA ILE A 358 23.89 -10.58 15.84
C ILE A 358 24.45 -11.58 16.84
N THR A 359 24.65 -12.82 16.40
CA THR A 359 25.30 -13.85 17.20
C THR A 359 26.77 -13.91 16.84
N THR A 360 27.64 -13.77 17.82
CA THR A 360 29.10 -13.92 17.70
C THR A 360 29.61 -14.87 18.80
N GLY A 361 30.83 -15.36 18.66
CA GLY A 361 31.40 -16.37 19.57
C GLY A 361 31.74 -17.66 18.85
N PHE A 362 32.80 -17.61 18.05
CA PHE A 362 33.37 -18.79 17.38
C PHE A 362 34.38 -19.49 18.30
N PRO A 363 34.56 -20.81 18.17
CA PRO A 363 35.66 -21.50 18.84
C PRO A 363 36.99 -21.05 18.21
N THR A 364 37.63 -20.05 18.82
CA THR A 364 38.98 -19.62 18.47
C THR A 364 39.98 -20.29 19.40
N HIS A 365 41.21 -20.55 18.93
CA HIS A 365 42.30 -20.99 19.80
C HIS A 365 42.75 -19.82 20.70
N PHE A 366 42.00 -19.58 21.78
CA PHE A 366 42.16 -18.46 22.72
C PHE A 366 43.46 -18.50 23.54
N ASN A 367 44.21 -19.60 23.50
CA ASN A 367 45.53 -19.68 24.12
C ASN A 367 46.63 -18.99 23.29
N TYR A 368 46.30 -18.44 22.12
CA TYR A 368 47.20 -17.67 21.28
C TYR A 368 46.94 -16.17 21.43
N GLU A 369 48.01 -15.37 21.43
CA GLU A 369 47.94 -13.92 21.47
C GLU A 369 48.70 -13.32 20.26
N PRO A 370 48.01 -12.69 19.29
CA PRO A 370 46.55 -12.52 19.22
C PRO A 370 45.82 -13.85 18.90
N PRO A 371 44.52 -13.96 19.23
CA PRO A 371 43.70 -15.12 18.85
C PRO A 371 43.67 -15.27 17.32
N GLU A 372 43.52 -16.52 16.84
CA GLU A 372 43.56 -16.85 15.41
C GLU A 372 42.48 -16.15 14.56
N GLU A 373 41.34 -15.77 15.15
CA GLU A 373 40.30 -14.97 14.50
C GLU A 373 40.29 -13.55 15.11
N ASN A 374 40.58 -12.54 14.30
CA ASN A 374 40.75 -11.16 14.76
C ASN A 374 39.77 -10.15 14.12
N ASP A 375 39.06 -10.53 13.06
CA ASP A 375 38.14 -9.68 12.30
C ASP A 375 36.66 -9.91 12.65
N GLY A 376 36.28 -11.10 13.14
CA GLY A 376 34.92 -11.42 13.57
C GLY A 376 34.31 -10.43 14.58
N PRO A 377 34.93 -10.21 15.77
CA PRO A 377 34.38 -9.29 16.77
C PRO A 377 34.31 -7.82 16.32
N PRO A 378 35.36 -7.21 15.73
CA PRO A 378 35.27 -5.87 15.18
C PRO A 378 34.22 -5.73 14.07
N GLY A 379 34.12 -6.72 13.17
CA GLY A 379 33.13 -6.74 12.10
C GLY A 379 31.69 -6.78 12.63
N ALA A 380 31.42 -7.60 13.64
CA ALA A 380 30.11 -7.67 14.30
C ALA A 380 29.71 -6.33 14.93
N ILE A 381 30.66 -5.64 15.58
CA ILE A 381 30.44 -4.33 16.20
C ILE A 381 30.20 -3.25 15.13
N ALA A 382 30.96 -3.25 14.04
CA ALA A 382 30.76 -2.33 12.92
C ALA A 382 29.37 -2.50 12.29
N MET A 383 28.94 -3.75 12.07
CA MET A 383 27.59 -4.06 11.58
C MET A 383 26.52 -3.56 12.56
N ALA A 384 26.70 -3.78 13.86
CA ALA A 384 25.77 -3.29 14.87
C ALA A 384 25.65 -1.77 14.87
N ALA A 385 26.78 -1.05 14.77
CA ALA A 385 26.82 0.40 14.69
C ALA A 385 26.08 0.93 13.46
N LEU A 386 26.34 0.33 12.27
CA LEU A 386 25.65 0.70 11.02
C LEU A 386 24.14 0.47 11.12
N LEU A 387 23.72 -0.71 11.58
CA LEU A 387 22.29 -1.04 11.72
C LEU A 387 21.59 -0.12 12.74
N LYS A 388 22.27 0.23 13.84
CA LYS A 388 21.75 1.18 14.83
C LYS A 388 21.65 2.60 14.25
N ALA A 389 22.64 3.04 13.47
CA ALA A 389 22.59 4.32 12.76
C ALA A 389 21.44 4.39 11.73
N MET A 390 21.06 3.24 11.17
CA MET A 390 19.86 3.10 10.33
C MET A 390 18.55 3.01 11.14
N GLY A 391 18.58 3.21 12.46
CA GLY A 391 17.40 3.20 13.33
C GLY A 391 16.87 1.81 13.69
N LYS A 392 17.65 0.75 13.49
CA LYS A 392 17.24 -0.63 13.82
C LYS A 392 17.59 -0.96 15.28
N ASN A 393 16.77 -1.80 15.91
CA ASN A 393 17.07 -2.36 17.22
C ASN A 393 18.08 -3.50 17.06
N VAL A 394 19.27 -3.37 17.63
CA VAL A 394 20.32 -4.39 17.51
C VAL A 394 20.63 -4.99 18.86
N VAL A 395 20.66 -6.32 18.92
CA VAL A 395 21.12 -7.09 20.08
C VAL A 395 22.31 -7.93 19.63
N ILE A 396 23.42 -7.85 20.37
CA ILE A 396 24.56 -8.74 20.17
C ILE A 396 24.52 -9.81 21.26
N VAL A 397 24.52 -11.07 20.84
CA VAL A 397 24.70 -12.22 21.73
C VAL A 397 26.08 -12.79 21.46
N THR A 398 26.90 -12.85 22.51
CA THR A 398 28.24 -13.42 22.48
C THR A 398 28.37 -14.45 23.57
N ASP A 399 29.25 -15.43 23.38
CA ASP A 399 29.61 -16.34 24.46
C ASP A 399 30.32 -15.57 25.60
N GLN A 400 30.25 -16.10 26.81
CA GLN A 400 30.82 -15.48 28.00
C GLN A 400 32.34 -15.23 27.87
N ARG A 401 33.05 -16.01 27.06
CA ARG A 401 34.52 -15.95 26.93
C ARG A 401 34.93 -14.79 26.02
N ALA A 402 34.14 -14.47 24.99
CA ALA A 402 34.37 -13.32 24.12
C ALA A 402 33.77 -11.99 24.65
N LEU A 403 33.09 -12.01 25.81
CA LEU A 403 32.39 -10.84 26.36
C LEU A 403 33.33 -9.66 26.66
N ASP A 404 34.48 -9.91 27.30
CA ASP A 404 35.40 -8.84 27.70
C ASP A 404 36.11 -8.22 26.50
N LEU A 405 36.48 -9.03 25.50
CA LEU A 405 37.02 -8.55 24.22
C LEU A 405 36.01 -7.64 23.52
N ASN A 406 34.77 -8.11 23.36
CA ASN A 406 33.70 -7.30 22.75
C ASN A 406 33.44 -6.01 23.52
N ARG A 407 33.42 -6.05 24.86
CA ARG A 407 33.27 -4.83 25.70
C ARG A 407 34.41 -3.84 25.48
N LYS A 408 35.65 -4.32 25.39
CA LYS A 408 36.82 -3.47 25.15
C LYS A 408 36.73 -2.79 23.77
N ILE A 409 36.42 -3.54 22.71
CA ILE A 409 36.26 -2.99 21.36
C ILE A 409 35.11 -1.97 21.33
N ILE A 410 33.96 -2.26 21.96
CA ILE A 410 32.85 -1.32 22.05
C ILE A 410 33.27 -0.03 22.76
N LYS A 411 33.99 -0.14 23.88
CA LYS A 411 34.46 1.03 24.63
C LYS A 411 35.39 1.89 23.78
N GLU A 412 36.38 1.27 23.12
CA GLU A 412 37.31 1.98 22.24
C GLU A 412 36.62 2.62 21.02
N ALA A 413 35.59 1.98 20.47
CA ALA A 413 34.84 2.49 19.31
C ALA A 413 33.83 3.59 19.66
N VAL A 414 33.38 3.70 20.92
CA VAL A 414 32.44 4.73 21.40
C VAL A 414 33.15 5.94 22.00
N GLU A 415 34.40 5.78 22.44
CA GLU A 415 35.25 6.87 22.96
C GLU A 415 35.97 7.68 21.85
N GLN A 416 35.77 7.32 20.57
CA GLN A 416 36.18 8.08 19.38
C GLN A 416 35.00 8.88 18.81
#